data_AF-A0A0F8Y9N3-F1
#
_entry.id   AF-A0A0F8Y9N3-F1
#
_cell.length_a   1.000
_cell.length_b   1.000
_cell.length_c   1.000
_cell.angle_alpha   90.00
_cell.angle_beta   90.00
_cell.angle_gamma   90.00
#
_symmetry.space_group_name_H-M   'P 1'
#
loop_
_entity.id
_entity.type
_entity.pdbx_description
1 polymer ?
#
loop_
_entity_poly.entity_id
_entity_poly.type
_entity_poly.pdbx_seq_one_letter_code
_entity_poly.pdbx_strand_id
1 'polypeptide(L)'
;VRLLQEADYLQGNTNYAEATAPRDATMLFRLYDWKSNPRVNCFKNYLASWQYYSLSAEALRSNQHNPDLRVLLPDGVNLASMVHALKMTDERRYRDLVKALRLVAPEIDVINFGLMSDLISMHFEDSHGKSLSARNASSGTLRFLALLFVLTARRPTEHCPVRLRSPMCNRLKNVWKSILWASNTSGRCSDENRLLRARFGR
;
A
#
# COMPACT_ATOMS: atom_id res chain seq x y z
N VAL A 1 38.07 5.01 15.72
CA VAL A 1 37.74 6.46 15.88
C VAL A 1 36.59 6.55 16.86
N ARG A 2 36.62 7.51 17.80
CA ARG A 2 35.55 7.69 18.80
C ARG A 2 34.45 8.57 18.21
N LEU A 3 33.22 8.10 18.26
CA LEU A 3 32.03 8.84 17.87
C LEU A 3 31.28 9.28 19.12
N LEU A 4 30.90 10.54 19.19
CA LEU A 4 30.08 11.05 20.28
C LEU A 4 28.68 10.44 20.19
N GLN A 5 28.15 9.90 21.29
CA GLN A 5 26.75 9.53 21.34
C GLN A 5 25.89 10.78 21.58
N GLU A 6 25.26 11.27 20.52
CA GLU A 6 24.44 12.48 20.57
C GLU A 6 23.29 12.39 21.59
N ALA A 7 22.71 11.20 21.80
CA ALA A 7 21.60 11.01 22.74
C ALA A 7 22.03 11.26 24.19
N ASP A 8 23.21 10.78 24.56
CA ASP A 8 23.79 10.93 25.89
C ASP A 8 24.35 12.35 26.07
N TYR A 9 24.95 12.91 25.02
CA TYR A 9 25.46 14.29 25.04
C TYR A 9 24.35 15.32 25.30
N LEU A 10 23.18 15.13 24.67
CA LEU A 10 22.00 15.96 24.93
C LEU A 10 21.47 15.83 26.37
N GLN A 11 21.80 14.74 27.07
CA GLN A 11 21.48 14.52 28.48
C GLN A 11 22.61 15.00 29.41
N GLY A 12 23.67 15.62 28.87
CA GLY A 12 24.83 16.09 29.63
C GLY A 12 25.92 15.03 29.85
N ASN A 13 25.75 13.81 29.31
CA ASN A 13 26.71 12.72 29.44
C ASN A 13 27.64 12.67 28.21
N THR A 14 28.95 12.75 28.42
CA THR A 14 29.94 12.63 27.34
C THR A 14 30.35 11.18 27.10
N ASN A 15 29.41 10.37 26.61
CA ASN A 15 29.69 9.00 26.20
C ASN A 15 30.14 8.94 24.74
N TYR A 16 31.22 8.21 24.49
CA TYR A 16 31.77 7.99 23.17
C TYR A 16 31.69 6.51 22.80
N ALA A 17 31.14 6.21 21.64
CA ALA A 17 31.18 4.86 21.06
C ALA A 17 32.44 4.69 20.21
N GLU A 18 33.16 3.59 20.40
CA GLU A 18 34.24 3.23 19.48
C GLU A 18 33.66 2.62 18.21
N ALA A 19 33.89 3.27 17.07
CA ALA A 19 33.49 2.74 15.78
C ALA A 19 34.48 1.66 15.32
N THR A 20 33.95 0.49 14.96
CA THR A 20 34.68 -0.68 14.44
C THR A 20 35.08 -0.51 12.97
N ALA A 21 34.60 0.56 12.32
CA ALA A 21 34.84 0.84 10.92
C ALA A 21 36.34 1.06 10.59
N PRO A 22 36.83 0.50 9.46
CA PRO A 22 38.18 0.77 8.94
C PRO A 22 38.44 2.28 8.77
N ARG A 23 39.71 2.69 8.89
CA ARG A 23 40.09 4.10 8.77
C ARG A 23 39.88 4.66 7.37
N ASP A 24 39.86 3.79 6.38
CA ASP A 24 39.76 4.11 4.94
C ASP A 24 38.30 4.15 4.47
N ALA A 25 37.36 3.88 5.37
CA ALA A 25 35.94 3.87 5.07
C ALA A 25 35.31 5.24 5.29
N THR A 26 34.30 5.56 4.47
CA THR A 26 33.56 6.81 4.56
C THR A 26 32.80 6.94 5.88
N MET A 27 32.48 8.17 6.31
CA MET A 27 31.61 8.39 7.48
C MET A 27 30.27 7.65 7.37
N LEU A 28 29.76 7.44 6.15
CA LEU A 28 28.58 6.62 5.91
C LEU A 28 28.77 5.19 6.39
N PHE A 29 29.92 4.56 6.13
CA PHE A 29 30.24 3.22 6.62
C PHE A 29 30.29 3.16 8.17
N ARG A 30 30.71 4.25 8.82
CA ARG A 30 30.72 4.34 10.30
C ARG A 30 29.32 4.39 10.91
N LEU A 31 28.34 4.95 10.20
CA LEU A 31 26.93 4.92 10.60
C LEU A 31 26.34 3.50 10.54
N TYR A 32 26.92 2.59 9.75
CA TYR A 32 26.43 1.21 9.66
C TYR A 32 26.75 0.36 10.89
N ASP A 33 27.63 0.81 11.79
CA ASP A 33 28.02 0.05 12.97
C ASP A 33 26.84 -0.08 13.95
N TRP A 34 26.24 -1.28 13.93
CA TRP A 34 24.91 -1.58 14.48
C TRP A 34 24.80 -1.36 15.99
N LYS A 35 25.92 -1.47 16.72
CA LYS A 35 25.99 -1.25 18.16
C LYS A 35 26.03 0.24 18.55
N SER A 36 26.51 1.09 17.64
CA SER A 36 26.89 2.47 17.99
C SER A 36 25.75 3.48 17.85
N ASN A 37 24.74 3.22 17.00
CA ASN A 37 23.74 4.22 16.67
C ASN A 37 22.30 3.66 16.49
N PRO A 38 21.44 3.75 17.53
CA PRO A 38 20.05 3.29 17.44
C PRO A 38 19.22 4.08 16.41
N ARG A 39 19.57 5.33 16.11
CA ARG A 39 18.86 6.14 15.11
C ARG A 39 19.11 5.64 13.69
N VAL A 40 20.31 5.15 13.40
CA VAL A 40 20.63 4.55 12.10
C VAL A 40 19.87 3.24 11.92
N ASN A 41 19.73 2.43 12.97
CA ASN A 41 18.90 1.23 12.91
C ASN A 41 17.42 1.58 12.69
N CYS A 42 16.91 2.65 13.32
CA CYS A 42 15.57 3.16 13.03
C CYS A 42 15.43 3.61 11.57
N PHE A 43 16.42 4.31 11.03
CA PHE A 43 16.42 4.75 9.64
C PHE A 43 16.49 3.58 8.65
N LYS A 44 17.30 2.56 8.94
CA LYS A 44 17.35 1.31 8.16
C LYS A 44 16.01 0.58 8.19
N ASN A 45 15.40 0.43 9.36
CA ASN A 45 14.09 -0.20 9.49
C ASN A 45 13.02 0.63 8.77
N TYR A 46 13.13 1.95 8.81
CA TYR A 46 12.26 2.84 8.05
C TYR A 46 12.42 2.65 6.54
N LEU A 47 13.64 2.65 6.01
CA LEU A 47 13.87 2.38 4.58
C LEU A 47 13.46 0.97 4.18
N ALA A 48 13.72 -0.04 5.02
CA ALA A 48 13.30 -1.43 4.80
C ALA A 48 11.77 -1.59 4.85
N SER A 49 11.06 -0.71 5.56
CA SER A 49 9.59 -0.68 5.58
C SER A 49 8.97 -0.06 4.31
N TRP A 50 9.79 0.51 3.43
CA TRP A 50 9.32 1.05 2.15
C TRP A 50 8.99 -0.11 1.22
N GLN A 51 7.77 -0.09 0.71
CA GLN A 51 7.29 -1.03 -0.29
C GLN A 51 7.05 -0.25 -1.56
N TYR A 52 7.73 -0.68 -2.62
CA TYR A 52 7.57 -0.12 -3.96
C TYR A 52 6.58 -0.98 -4.74
N TYR A 53 5.57 -0.33 -5.31
CA TYR A 53 4.54 -1.00 -6.10
C TYR A 53 4.58 -0.47 -7.54
N SER A 54 4.75 -1.38 -8.49
CA SER A 54 4.70 -1.13 -9.92
C SER A 54 3.42 -1.77 -10.47
N LEU A 55 2.29 -1.11 -10.21
CA LEU A 55 0.96 -1.67 -10.51
C LEU A 55 0.68 -1.67 -12.03
N SER A 56 1.09 -2.74 -12.70
CA SER A 56 0.82 -2.93 -14.12
C SER A 56 -0.63 -3.40 -14.33
N ALA A 57 -1.34 -2.80 -15.27
CA ALA A 57 -2.75 -3.13 -15.49
C ALA A 57 -2.92 -4.60 -15.94
N GLU A 58 -1.94 -5.14 -16.65
CA GLU A 58 -1.95 -6.53 -17.11
C GLU A 58 -1.79 -7.51 -15.95
N ALA A 59 -0.85 -7.26 -15.04
CA ALA A 59 -0.68 -8.09 -13.85
C ALA A 59 -1.94 -8.08 -12.96
N LEU A 60 -2.58 -6.92 -12.79
CA LEU A 60 -3.79 -6.79 -11.96
C LEU A 60 -5.00 -7.55 -12.51
N ARG A 61 -4.99 -7.90 -13.81
CA ARG A 61 -6.02 -8.73 -14.47
C ARG A 61 -5.76 -10.22 -14.33
N SER A 62 -4.65 -10.61 -13.72
CA SER A 62 -4.29 -12.01 -13.51
C SER A 62 -5.30 -12.71 -12.62
N ASN A 63 -5.62 -13.96 -12.97
CA ASN A 63 -6.47 -14.85 -12.18
C ASN A 63 -5.64 -15.78 -11.30
N GLN A 64 -4.35 -15.51 -11.10
CA GLN A 64 -3.49 -16.34 -10.26
C GLN A 64 -4.01 -16.37 -8.82
N HIS A 65 -4.33 -17.58 -8.36
CA HIS A 65 -4.68 -17.80 -6.97
C HIS A 65 -3.41 -18.21 -6.21
N ASN A 66 -3.04 -17.40 -5.22
CA ASN A 66 -1.93 -17.70 -4.31
C ASN A 66 -2.43 -17.51 -2.88
N PRO A 67 -3.01 -18.56 -2.26
CA PRO A 67 -3.58 -18.48 -0.91
C PRO A 67 -2.51 -18.32 0.18
N ASP A 68 -1.27 -18.79 -0.06
CA ASP A 68 -0.19 -18.74 0.92
C ASP A 68 0.38 -17.33 1.12
N LEU A 69 0.23 -16.46 0.12
CA LEU A 69 0.75 -15.09 0.17
C LEU A 69 -0.20 -14.19 0.98
N ARG A 70 0.35 -13.52 1.99
CA ARG A 70 -0.37 -12.56 2.84
C ARG A 70 -0.13 -11.09 2.47
N VAL A 71 0.69 -10.84 1.45
CA VAL A 71 1.09 -9.50 1.02
C VAL A 71 0.82 -9.35 -0.47
N LEU A 72 0.33 -8.17 -0.87
CA LEU A 72 0.20 -7.82 -2.28
C LEU A 72 1.59 -7.73 -2.89
N LEU A 73 1.81 -8.45 -3.99
CA LEU A 73 3.08 -8.39 -4.72
C LEU A 73 3.28 -7.00 -5.35
N PRO A 74 4.53 -6.56 -5.57
CA PRO A 74 4.84 -5.26 -6.18
C PRO A 74 4.11 -5.00 -7.50
N ASP A 75 3.94 -6.04 -8.31
CA ASP A 75 3.27 -5.95 -9.62
C ASP A 75 1.75 -6.05 -9.54
N GLY A 76 1.22 -6.53 -8.40
CA GLY A 76 -0.21 -6.72 -8.17
C GLY A 76 -0.81 -7.98 -8.79
N VAL A 77 0.00 -8.93 -9.25
CA VAL A 77 -0.46 -10.19 -9.89
C VAL A 77 -1.44 -10.98 -9.02
N ASN A 78 -1.28 -10.94 -7.69
CA ASN A 78 -2.12 -11.64 -6.74
C ASN A 78 -3.30 -10.80 -6.21
N LEU A 79 -3.67 -9.68 -6.84
CA LEU A 79 -4.72 -8.78 -6.35
C LEU A 79 -6.05 -9.52 -6.08
N ALA A 80 -6.53 -10.31 -7.04
CA ALA A 80 -7.79 -11.04 -6.89
C ALA A 80 -7.75 -11.99 -5.69
N SER A 81 -6.64 -12.71 -5.51
CA SER A 81 -6.41 -13.59 -4.36
C SER A 81 -6.42 -12.81 -3.04
N MET A 82 -5.76 -11.65 -2.98
CA MET A 82 -5.66 -10.82 -1.79
C MET A 82 -7.00 -10.21 -1.38
N VAL A 83 -7.79 -9.70 -2.33
CA VAL A 83 -9.12 -9.12 -2.03
C VAL A 83 -10.09 -10.23 -1.61
N HIS A 84 -10.00 -11.42 -2.22
CA HIS A 84 -10.77 -12.57 -1.78
C HIS A 84 -10.41 -13.02 -0.36
N ALA A 85 -9.11 -13.14 -0.06
CA ALA A 85 -8.64 -13.46 1.29
C ALA A 85 -9.12 -12.42 2.31
N LEU A 86 -9.14 -11.13 1.95
CA LEU A 86 -9.68 -10.06 2.78
C LEU A 86 -11.19 -10.23 3.00
N LYS A 87 -11.96 -10.56 1.96
CA LYS A 87 -13.40 -10.84 2.06
C LYS A 87 -13.69 -11.97 3.05
N MET A 88 -12.85 -13.02 3.05
CA MET A 88 -13.00 -14.17 3.96
C MET A 88 -12.50 -13.90 5.39
N THR A 89 -11.44 -13.09 5.55
CA THR A 89 -10.78 -12.89 6.86
C THR A 89 -11.36 -11.72 7.65
N ASP A 90 -11.70 -10.62 6.97
CA ASP A 90 -12.12 -9.36 7.59
C ASP A 90 -13.14 -8.63 6.70
N GLU A 91 -14.39 -9.07 6.81
CA GLU A 91 -15.49 -8.55 6.00
C GLU A 91 -15.70 -7.04 6.21
N ARG A 92 -15.43 -6.53 7.42
CA ARG A 92 -15.58 -5.10 7.73
C ARG A 92 -14.61 -4.26 6.89
N ARG A 93 -13.33 -4.63 6.86
CA ARG A 93 -12.34 -3.94 6.01
C ARG A 93 -12.65 -4.09 4.53
N TYR A 94 -13.15 -5.25 4.11
CA TYR A 94 -13.60 -5.43 2.74
C TYR A 94 -14.73 -4.46 2.37
N ARG A 95 -15.75 -4.30 3.23
CA ARG A 95 -16.83 -3.32 3.01
C ARG A 95 -16.32 -1.89 2.95
N ASP A 96 -15.37 -1.51 3.81
CA ASP A 96 -14.73 -0.18 3.78
C ASP A 96 -13.95 0.05 2.48
N LEU A 97 -13.26 -0.98 1.99
CA LEU A 97 -12.52 -0.96 0.73
C LEU A 97 -13.47 -0.80 -0.47
N VAL A 98 -14.58 -1.55 -0.51
CA VAL A 98 -15.62 -1.41 -1.56
C VAL A 98 -16.26 -0.03 -1.50
N LYS A 99 -16.55 0.48 -0.30
CA LYS A 99 -17.09 1.85 -0.11
C LYS A 99 -16.13 2.91 -0.63
N ALA A 100 -14.82 2.75 -0.42
CA ALA A 100 -13.82 3.65 -0.97
C ALA A 100 -13.69 3.53 -2.50
N LEU A 101 -13.83 2.32 -3.05
CA LEU A 101 -13.81 2.07 -4.50
C LEU A 101 -14.95 2.82 -5.21
N ARG A 102 -16.15 2.86 -4.60
CA ARG A 102 -17.32 3.57 -5.13
C ARG A 102 -17.12 5.07 -5.34
N LEU A 103 -16.13 5.69 -4.68
CA LEU A 103 -15.79 7.10 -4.90
C LEU A 103 -15.23 7.35 -6.30
N VAL A 104 -14.58 6.35 -6.91
CA VAL A 104 -13.99 6.44 -8.25
C VAL A 104 -14.83 5.72 -9.29
N ALA A 105 -15.42 4.58 -8.92
CA ALA A 105 -16.27 3.76 -9.78
C ALA A 105 -17.63 3.51 -9.10
N PRO A 106 -18.57 4.46 -9.17
CA PRO A 106 -19.84 4.39 -8.46
C PRO A 106 -20.75 3.26 -8.97
N GLU A 107 -20.54 2.81 -10.20
CA GLU A 107 -21.25 1.68 -10.84
C GLU A 107 -20.91 0.33 -10.19
N ILE A 108 -19.87 0.25 -9.34
CA ILE A 108 -19.46 -1.00 -8.69
C ILE A 108 -20.11 -1.09 -7.32
N ASP A 109 -21.09 -1.97 -7.16
CA ASP A 109 -21.75 -2.22 -5.88
C ASP A 109 -21.02 -3.33 -5.11
N VAL A 110 -20.77 -4.49 -5.74
CA VAL A 110 -20.21 -5.68 -5.08
C VAL A 110 -19.04 -6.27 -5.88
N ILE A 111 -18.08 -6.88 -5.19
CA ILE A 111 -17.01 -7.68 -5.81
C ILE A 111 -17.24 -9.16 -5.52
N ASN A 112 -17.49 -9.93 -6.57
CA ASN A 112 -17.68 -11.37 -6.53
C ASN A 112 -16.44 -12.11 -7.01
N PHE A 113 -16.29 -13.33 -6.51
CA PHE A 113 -15.15 -14.18 -6.81
C PHE A 113 -15.66 -15.55 -7.25
N GLY A 114 -15.20 -16.02 -8.40
CA GLY A 114 -15.39 -17.39 -8.86
C GLY A 114 -14.08 -18.15 -8.71
N LEU A 115 -14.08 -19.22 -7.93
CA LEU A 115 -12.94 -20.13 -7.77
C LEU A 115 -13.10 -21.29 -8.75
N MET A 116 -12.08 -21.50 -9.58
CA MET A 116 -11.97 -22.67 -10.46
C MET A 116 -10.63 -23.34 -10.20
N SER A 117 -10.64 -24.37 -9.34
CA SER A 117 -9.43 -25.05 -8.82
C SER A 117 -8.38 -24.06 -8.34
N ASP A 118 -7.44 -23.70 -9.22
CA ASP A 118 -6.24 -22.92 -8.91
C ASP A 118 -6.30 -21.49 -9.48
N LEU A 119 -7.44 -21.12 -10.06
CA LEU A 119 -7.68 -19.79 -10.62
C LEU A 119 -8.79 -19.09 -9.85
N ILE A 120 -8.55 -17.80 -9.58
CA ILE A 120 -9.54 -16.92 -8.98
C ILE A 120 -9.94 -15.85 -9.98
N SER A 121 -11.21 -15.89 -10.36
CA SER A 121 -11.81 -14.88 -11.24
C SER A 121 -12.53 -13.83 -10.40
N MET A 122 -12.11 -12.57 -10.54
CA MET A 122 -12.74 -11.44 -9.88
C MET A 122 -13.75 -10.78 -10.83
N HIS A 123 -14.95 -10.49 -10.32
CA HIS A 123 -16.03 -9.86 -11.06
C HIS A 123 -16.62 -8.69 -10.26
N PHE A 124 -16.87 -7.58 -10.94
CA PHE A 124 -17.53 -6.40 -10.39
C PHE A 124 -19.01 -6.44 -10.76
N GLU A 125 -19.89 -6.34 -9.79
CA GLU A 125 -21.34 -6.34 -10.00
C GLU A 125 -21.91 -4.96 -9.68
N ASP A 126 -22.78 -4.48 -10.56
CA ASP A 126 -23.57 -3.25 -10.37
C ASP A 126 -24.91 -3.57 -9.67
N SER A 127 -25.53 -2.55 -9.09
CA SER A 127 -26.89 -2.53 -8.56
C SER A 127 -27.96 -3.08 -9.51
N HIS A 128 -27.73 -3.02 -10.82
CA HIS A 128 -28.61 -3.59 -11.85
C HIS A 128 -28.34 -5.08 -12.16
N GLY A 129 -27.46 -5.75 -11.41
CA GLY A 129 -27.10 -7.16 -11.61
C GLY A 129 -26.17 -7.42 -12.80
N LYS A 130 -25.58 -6.36 -13.38
CA LYS A 130 -24.62 -6.48 -14.48
C LYS A 130 -23.24 -6.77 -13.93
N SER A 131 -22.66 -7.89 -14.36
CA SER A 131 -21.34 -8.35 -13.93
C SER A 131 -20.27 -8.05 -14.99
N LEU A 132 -19.16 -7.46 -14.55
CA LEU A 132 -17.98 -7.15 -15.36
C LEU A 132 -16.76 -7.88 -14.78
N SER A 133 -16.17 -8.77 -15.57
CA SER A 133 -14.91 -9.42 -15.20
C SER A 133 -13.79 -8.40 -15.03
N ALA A 134 -12.92 -8.61 -14.04
CA ALA A 134 -11.72 -7.81 -13.82
C ALA A 134 -10.83 -7.70 -15.06
N ARG A 135 -10.80 -8.73 -15.92
CA ARG A 135 -10.08 -8.70 -17.19
C ARG A 135 -10.56 -7.58 -18.12
N ASN A 136 -11.84 -7.25 -18.06
CA ASN A 136 -12.47 -6.21 -18.88
C ASN A 136 -12.60 -4.86 -18.14
N ALA A 137 -12.17 -4.78 -16.89
CA ALA A 137 -12.23 -3.56 -16.10
C ALA A 137 -11.20 -2.53 -16.56
N SER A 138 -11.52 -1.25 -16.31
CA SER A 138 -10.62 -0.14 -16.57
C SER A 138 -9.31 -0.30 -15.79
N SER A 139 -8.20 -0.03 -16.46
CA SER A 139 -6.85 -0.04 -15.88
C SER A 139 -6.76 0.89 -14.65
N GLY A 140 -7.45 2.03 -14.70
CA GLY A 140 -7.50 3.00 -13.60
C GLY A 140 -8.21 2.43 -12.37
N THR A 141 -9.35 1.77 -12.56
CA THR A 141 -10.12 1.16 -11.48
C THR A 141 -9.33 0.06 -10.76
N LEU A 142 -8.65 -0.81 -11.52
CA LEU A 142 -7.82 -1.87 -10.94
C LEU A 142 -6.62 -1.33 -10.16
N ARG A 143 -5.94 -0.31 -10.71
CA ARG A 143 -4.81 0.35 -10.02
C ARG A 143 -5.28 1.04 -8.75
N PHE A 144 -6.42 1.71 -8.80
CA PHE A 144 -7.03 2.35 -7.65
C PHE A 144 -7.40 1.33 -6.57
N LEU A 145 -8.03 0.21 -6.96
CA LEU A 145 -8.35 -0.90 -6.07
C LEU A 145 -7.09 -1.48 -5.39
N ALA A 146 -6.02 -1.73 -6.14
CA ALA A 146 -4.75 -2.20 -5.59
C ALA A 146 -4.13 -1.19 -4.61
N LEU A 147 -4.18 0.10 -4.94
CA LEU A 147 -3.68 1.15 -4.07
C LEU A 147 -4.51 1.28 -2.79
N LEU A 148 -5.83 1.20 -2.87
CA LEU A 148 -6.72 1.12 -1.71
C LEU A 148 -6.38 -0.08 -0.84
N PHE A 149 -6.15 -1.25 -1.46
CA PHE A 149 -5.74 -2.44 -0.73
C PHE A 149 -4.43 -2.21 0.04
N VAL A 150 -3.38 -1.68 -0.60
CA VAL A 150 -2.10 -1.37 0.08
C VAL A 150 -2.27 -0.40 1.24
N LEU A 151 -3.11 0.63 1.09
CA LEU A 151 -3.35 1.62 2.13
C LEU A 151 -4.16 1.06 3.31
N THR A 152 -5.11 0.16 3.05
CA THR A 152 -5.99 -0.44 4.07
C THR A 152 -5.41 -1.70 4.72
N ALA A 153 -4.54 -2.43 4.02
CA ALA A 153 -3.93 -3.67 4.48
C ALA A 153 -2.84 -3.44 5.55
N ARG A 154 -2.32 -2.21 5.67
CA ARG A 154 -1.35 -1.88 6.72
C ARG A 154 -2.00 -1.95 8.10
N ARG A 155 -1.70 -3.02 8.82
CA ARG A 155 -1.58 -2.92 10.28
C ARG A 155 -0.27 -2.17 10.55
N PRO A 156 -0.26 -1.06 11.31
CA PRO A 156 0.99 -0.58 11.85
C PRO A 156 1.52 -1.70 12.73
N THR A 157 2.62 -2.34 12.33
CA THR A 157 3.41 -3.14 13.25
C THR A 157 4.00 -2.15 14.24
N GLU A 158 3.31 -2.04 15.36
CA GLU A 158 3.86 -1.56 16.61
C GLU A 158 5.10 -2.39 16.88
N HIS A 159 6.29 -1.80 16.70
CA HIS A 159 7.54 -2.05 17.41
C HIS A 159 8.65 -1.26 16.71
N CYS A 160 8.60 0.06 16.88
CA CYS A 160 9.82 0.85 16.93
C CYS A 160 9.93 1.38 18.37
N PRO A 161 10.88 0.90 19.19
CA PRO A 161 11.00 1.32 20.59
C PRO A 161 11.44 2.78 20.72
N VAL A 162 11.83 3.44 19.62
CA VAL A 162 12.10 4.87 19.60
C VAL A 162 10.81 5.59 19.26
N ARG A 163 10.26 6.29 20.26
CA ARG A 163 9.11 7.18 20.18
C ARG A 163 9.42 8.40 19.28
N LEU A 164 9.74 8.17 18.01
CA LEU A 164 9.58 9.16 16.95
C LEU A 164 8.07 9.21 16.70
N ARG A 165 7.39 10.17 17.35
CA ARG A 165 6.08 10.64 16.88
C ARG A 165 6.26 11.12 15.44
N SER A 166 6.18 10.21 14.48
CA SER A 166 6.39 10.52 13.08
C SER A 166 5.25 11.42 12.60
N PRO A 167 5.52 12.65 12.13
CA PRO A 167 4.50 13.51 11.52
C PRO A 167 3.94 12.93 10.20
N MET A 168 4.51 11.84 9.67
CA MET A 168 4.06 11.25 8.40
C MET A 168 2.73 10.50 8.47
N CYS A 169 2.31 10.02 9.65
CA CYS A 169 0.98 9.41 9.79
C CYS A 169 -0.13 10.46 9.58
N ASN A 170 0.13 11.72 9.94
CA ASN A 170 -0.78 12.84 9.66
C ASN A 170 -0.67 13.34 8.21
N ARG A 171 0.52 13.24 7.59
CA ARG A 171 0.70 13.64 6.19
C ARG A 171 -0.07 12.75 5.21
N LEU A 172 -0.13 11.44 5.45
CA LEU A 172 -0.97 10.51 4.67
C LEU A 172 -2.47 10.77 4.85
N LYS A 173 -2.92 11.11 6.07
CA LYS A 173 -4.31 11.56 6.32
C LYS A 173 -4.63 12.87 5.60
N ASN A 174 -3.68 13.80 5.55
CA ASN A 174 -3.84 15.07 4.85
C ASN A 174 -3.80 14.90 3.33
N VAL A 175 -2.97 14.00 2.80
CA VAL A 175 -3.00 13.60 1.39
C VAL A 175 -4.34 12.96 1.03
N TRP A 176 -4.90 12.13 1.90
CA TRP A 176 -6.26 11.58 1.74
C TRP A 176 -7.33 12.67 1.72
N LYS A 177 -7.27 13.64 2.66
CA LYS A 177 -8.17 14.80 2.64
C LYS A 177 -8.02 15.60 1.36
N SER A 178 -6.80 15.87 0.91
CA SER A 178 -6.55 16.63 -0.33
C SER A 178 -6.99 15.89 -1.59
N ILE A 179 -6.82 14.56 -1.66
CA ILE A 179 -7.28 13.75 -2.80
C ILE A 179 -8.82 13.67 -2.81
N LEU A 180 -9.46 13.44 -1.66
CA LEU A 180 -10.93 13.49 -1.53
C LEU A 180 -11.51 14.87 -1.86
N TRP A 181 -10.81 15.95 -1.50
CA TRP A 181 -11.24 17.32 -1.80
C TRP A 181 -11.01 17.67 -3.27
N ALA A 182 -9.92 17.18 -3.88
CA ALA A 182 -9.64 17.35 -5.31
C ALA A 182 -10.63 16.55 -6.19
N SER A 183 -10.98 15.33 -5.81
CA SER A 183 -11.98 14.53 -6.55
C SER A 183 -13.39 15.11 -6.48
N ASN A 184 -13.71 15.85 -5.42
CA ASN A 184 -15.02 16.52 -5.28
C ASN A 184 -15.10 17.87 -6.01
N THR A 185 -13.97 18.37 -6.54
CA THR A 185 -13.88 19.68 -7.21
C THR A 185 -13.51 19.56 -8.70
N SER A 186 -12.99 18.42 -9.16
CA SER A 186 -12.67 18.19 -10.57
C SER A 186 -13.82 17.57 -11.36
N GLY A 187 -14.86 18.35 -11.65
CA GLY A 187 -15.91 18.03 -12.62
C GLY A 187 -15.45 18.07 -14.09
N ARG A 188 -14.23 17.62 -14.41
CA ARG A 188 -13.70 17.57 -15.79
C ARG A 188 -12.76 16.39 -16.00
N CYS A 189 -13.30 15.20 -16.22
CA CYS A 189 -12.58 14.14 -16.92
C CYS A 189 -13.63 13.27 -17.65
N SER A 190 -14.15 13.79 -18.76
CA SER A 190 -15.35 13.28 -19.43
C SER A 190 -15.08 12.23 -20.52
N ASP A 191 -13.83 11.86 -20.80
CA ASP A 191 -13.54 11.06 -22.02
C ASP A 191 -13.26 9.57 -21.79
N GLU A 192 -12.77 9.13 -20.62
CA GLU A 192 -12.58 7.68 -20.33
C GLU A 192 -13.85 6.99 -19.80
N ASN A 193 -14.76 7.72 -19.15
CA ASN A 193 -16.07 7.19 -18.70
C ASN A 193 -17.01 6.83 -19.87
N ARG A 194 -16.70 7.24 -21.11
CA ARG A 194 -17.47 6.83 -22.30
C ARG A 194 -17.34 5.35 -22.60
N LEU A 195 -16.19 4.72 -22.30
CA LEU A 195 -15.97 3.31 -22.60
C LEU A 195 -16.67 2.37 -21.62
N LEU A 196 -16.85 2.81 -20.36
CA LEU A 196 -17.70 2.12 -19.40
C LEU A 196 -19.19 2.31 -19.76
N ARG A 197 -19.63 3.54 -20.06
CA ARG A 197 -21.03 3.78 -20.51
C ARG A 197 -21.40 3.02 -21.79
N ALA A 198 -20.47 2.87 -22.74
CA ALA A 198 -20.71 2.12 -23.98
C ALA A 198 -20.78 0.60 -23.79
N ARG A 199 -20.20 0.06 -22.70
CA ARG A 199 -20.27 -1.37 -22.36
C ARG A 199 -21.40 -1.70 -21.40
N PHE A 200 -21.81 -0.75 -20.56
CA PHE A 200 -22.98 -0.89 -19.68
C PHE A 200 -24.32 -0.57 -20.38
N GLY A 201 -24.32 0.33 -21.37
CA GLY A 201 -25.49 0.65 -22.21
C GLY A 201 -25.59 -0.21 -23.47
N ARG A 202 -26.02 -1.46 -23.31
CA ARG A 202 -26.74 -2.27 -24.30
C ARG A 202 -27.29 -3.51 -23.62
#